data_AF-A0A1Q7SFE0-F1
#
_entry.id   AF-A0A1Q7SFE0-F1
#
_cell.length_a   1.000
_cell.length_b   1.000
_cell.length_c   1.000
_cell.angle_alpha   90.00
_cell.angle_beta   90.00
_cell.angle_gamma   90.00
#
_symmetry.space_group_name_H-M   'P 1'
#
loop_
_entity.id
_entity.type
_entity.pdbx_description
1 polymer ?
#
loop_
_entity_poly.entity_id
_entity_poly.type
_entity_poly.pdbx_seq_one_letter_code
_entity_poly.pdbx_strand_id
1 'polypeptide(L)'
;MVTQGGTRAVRVAVTCALGGVLLSGRLAQQIAALGSRLDDLDHRAAGQQLMKEQLDRIVARLDTISATVGSVTKSSEMRLEEHQVAIGAGEARTGKLAQQLESQNRALSEQLTQLSQALSDFKNALTGLGEKLVQEGQRVDALTAKVESDASATTTHLNEVNKSVGSVAKALEPVAGRVMARVEERDRRLDDMAKSLQAVSSQINALTQTVAQIRESRLGPAKGTKPAGKVEQQRLGQRPEQHTEPAVGSTKSEPDQAGPSPQDSVKQTYQRTMEKFQQGELDTAMQGFSEFLVRYPTSTLAPNAQYWLGECYYGKKQFEQAIEAFDRVKLAYPASEKVPAALLKKGFAYLALNDRSRAVSALKQVVNGFPKTPEADKASGKLSQLNQTR
;
A
#
# COMPACT_ATOMS: atom_id res chain seq x y z
N MET A 1 9.17 -114.74 -8.03
CA MET A 1 10.17 -115.63 -8.68
C MET A 1 10.54 -116.87 -7.85
N VAL A 2 10.27 -116.92 -6.53
CA VAL A 2 10.63 -118.06 -5.68
C VAL A 2 9.67 -119.27 -5.83
N THR A 3 8.42 -119.06 -6.27
CA THR A 3 7.42 -120.14 -6.41
C THR A 3 7.54 -120.95 -7.71
N GLN A 4 7.91 -120.34 -8.85
CA GLN A 4 8.12 -121.05 -10.12
C GLN A 4 9.35 -122.00 -10.09
N GLY A 5 10.35 -121.70 -9.26
CA GLY A 5 11.53 -122.54 -9.09
C GLY A 5 11.22 -123.85 -8.35
N GLY A 6 10.32 -123.82 -7.37
CA GLY A 6 9.93 -124.98 -6.57
C GLY A 6 9.13 -126.02 -7.37
N THR A 7 8.16 -125.58 -8.17
CA THR A 7 7.33 -126.50 -9.00
C THR A 7 8.11 -127.10 -10.17
N ARG A 8 9.03 -126.35 -10.81
CA ARG A 8 9.96 -126.92 -11.80
C ARG A 8 10.91 -127.93 -11.18
N ALA A 9 11.43 -127.66 -9.98
CA ALA A 9 12.31 -128.60 -9.27
C ALA A 9 11.59 -129.90 -8.90
N VAL A 10 10.32 -129.84 -8.46
CA VAL A 10 9.50 -131.03 -8.18
C VAL A 10 9.19 -131.80 -9.47
N ARG A 11 8.86 -131.11 -10.57
CA ARG A 11 8.58 -131.74 -11.87
C ARG A 11 9.82 -132.45 -12.44
N VAL A 12 11.00 -131.83 -12.36
CA VAL A 12 12.28 -132.44 -12.76
C VAL A 12 12.64 -133.61 -11.82
N ALA A 13 12.44 -133.47 -10.51
CA ALA A 13 12.72 -134.51 -9.53
C ALA A 13 11.84 -135.76 -9.75
N VAL A 14 10.55 -135.60 -10.02
CA VAL A 14 9.63 -136.71 -10.30
C VAL A 14 9.95 -137.37 -11.64
N THR A 15 10.34 -136.60 -12.67
CA THR A 15 10.71 -137.15 -13.99
C THR A 15 12.06 -137.90 -13.93
N CYS A 16 13.05 -137.38 -13.19
CA CYS A 16 14.33 -138.04 -12.98
C CYS A 16 14.23 -139.29 -12.09
N ALA A 17 13.38 -139.28 -11.05
CA ALA A 17 13.20 -140.44 -10.18
C ALA A 17 12.52 -141.64 -10.87
N LEU A 18 11.81 -141.41 -11.98
CA LEU A 18 11.03 -142.42 -12.69
C LEU A 18 11.68 -142.92 -13.99
N GLY A 19 12.79 -142.31 -14.43
CA GLY A 19 13.49 -142.65 -15.69
C GLY A 19 14.16 -144.03 -15.73
N GLY A 20 14.06 -144.85 -14.69
CA GLY A 20 14.66 -146.19 -14.60
C GLY A 20 13.67 -147.34 -14.35
N VAL A 21 12.36 -147.10 -14.25
CA VAL A 21 11.37 -148.14 -13.87
C VAL A 21 10.22 -148.16 -14.87
N LEU A 22 9.93 -149.33 -15.47
CA LEU A 22 8.76 -149.56 -16.32
C LEU A 22 7.47 -149.40 -15.49
N LEU A 23 6.88 -148.21 -15.56
CA LEU A 23 5.66 -147.85 -14.84
C LEU A 23 4.42 -148.35 -15.56
N SER A 24 3.53 -149.01 -14.81
CA SER A 24 2.24 -149.50 -15.32
C SER A 24 1.34 -148.35 -15.79
N GLY A 25 0.54 -148.58 -16.85
CA GLY A 25 -0.26 -147.53 -17.50
C GLY A 25 -1.22 -146.77 -16.57
N ARG A 26 -1.63 -147.38 -15.46
CA ARG A 26 -2.45 -146.73 -14.41
C ARG A 26 -1.70 -145.65 -13.63
N LEU A 27 -0.41 -145.85 -13.35
CA LEU A 27 0.40 -144.88 -12.62
C LEU A 27 0.74 -143.66 -13.49
N ALA A 28 1.03 -143.89 -14.78
CA ALA A 28 1.23 -142.81 -15.74
C ALA A 28 0.01 -141.90 -15.88
N GLN A 29 -1.21 -142.48 -15.87
CA GLN A 29 -2.46 -141.74 -15.95
C GLN A 29 -2.75 -140.90 -14.68
N GLN A 30 -2.40 -141.42 -13.49
CA GLN A 30 -2.50 -140.67 -12.24
C GLN A 30 -1.50 -139.51 -12.16
N ILE A 31 -0.27 -139.69 -12.66
CA ILE A 31 0.74 -138.63 -12.73
C ILE A 31 0.31 -137.52 -13.69
N ALA A 32 -0.27 -137.87 -14.85
CA ALA A 32 -0.81 -136.89 -15.79
C ALA A 32 -1.98 -136.09 -15.20
N ALA A 33 -2.89 -136.75 -14.47
CA ALA A 33 -4.00 -136.09 -13.78
C ALA A 33 -3.55 -135.19 -12.60
N LEU A 34 -2.44 -135.54 -11.94
CA LEU A 34 -1.82 -134.67 -10.94
C LEU A 34 -1.13 -133.47 -11.60
N GLY A 35 -0.50 -133.66 -12.76
CA GLY A 35 0.09 -132.59 -13.56
C GLY A 35 -0.93 -131.53 -13.97
N SER A 36 -2.08 -131.94 -14.51
CA SER A 36 -3.14 -130.99 -14.90
C SER A 36 -3.76 -130.27 -13.71
N ARG A 37 -3.96 -130.95 -12.56
CA ARG A 37 -4.45 -130.32 -11.33
C ARG A 37 -3.43 -129.33 -10.75
N LEU A 38 -2.13 -129.61 -10.90
CA LEU A 38 -1.06 -128.70 -10.50
C LEU A 38 -1.01 -127.47 -11.41
N ASP A 39 -1.18 -127.65 -12.73
CA ASP A 39 -1.27 -126.54 -13.69
C ASP A 39 -2.50 -125.65 -13.43
N ASP A 40 -3.66 -126.23 -13.09
CA ASP A 40 -4.87 -125.50 -12.68
C ASP A 40 -4.67 -124.70 -11.37
N LEU A 41 -3.95 -125.28 -10.40
CA LEU A 41 -3.62 -124.59 -9.14
C LEU A 41 -2.61 -123.47 -9.37
N ASP A 42 -1.60 -123.67 -10.22
CA ASP A 42 -0.65 -122.63 -10.63
C ASP A 42 -1.34 -121.51 -11.41
N HIS A 43 -2.32 -121.82 -12.28
CA HIS A 43 -3.15 -120.82 -12.95
C HIS A 43 -4.07 -120.05 -11.99
N ARG A 44 -4.69 -120.71 -11.00
CA ARG A 44 -5.49 -120.02 -9.97
C ARG A 44 -4.62 -119.15 -9.06
N ALA A 45 -3.43 -119.62 -8.67
CA ALA A 45 -2.47 -118.85 -7.89
C ALA A 45 -1.97 -117.63 -8.69
N ALA A 46 -1.68 -117.79 -9.98
CA ALA A 46 -1.34 -116.69 -10.88
C ALA A 46 -2.49 -115.68 -11.02
N GLY A 47 -3.74 -116.14 -11.13
CA GLY A 47 -4.93 -115.28 -11.16
C GLY A 47 -5.15 -114.50 -9.86
N GLN A 48 -4.94 -115.13 -8.70
CA GLN A 48 -4.98 -114.46 -7.39
C GLN A 48 -3.87 -113.44 -7.23
N GLN A 49 -2.67 -113.72 -7.74
CA GLN A 49 -1.54 -112.80 -7.69
C GLN A 49 -1.76 -111.59 -8.62
N LEU A 50 -2.32 -111.80 -9.82
CA LEU A 50 -2.72 -110.73 -10.72
C LEU A 50 -3.80 -109.83 -10.09
N MET A 51 -4.80 -110.42 -9.43
CA MET A 51 -5.85 -109.67 -8.74
C MET A 51 -5.28 -108.83 -7.59
N LYS A 52 -4.32 -109.38 -6.83
CA LYS A 52 -3.60 -108.65 -5.78
C LYS A 52 -2.81 -107.47 -6.36
N GLU A 53 -2.07 -107.66 -7.45
CA GLU A 53 -1.36 -106.57 -8.14
C GLU A 53 -2.29 -105.50 -8.73
N GLN A 54 -3.49 -105.86 -9.17
CA GLN A 54 -4.51 -104.89 -9.60
C GLN A 54 -5.08 -104.11 -8.41
N LEU A 55 -5.33 -104.80 -7.28
CA LEU A 55 -5.81 -104.17 -6.06
C LEU A 55 -4.77 -103.19 -5.48
N ASP A 56 -3.48 -103.58 -5.43
CA ASP A 56 -2.39 -102.73 -4.98
C ASP A 56 -2.25 -101.48 -5.89
N ARG A 57 -2.44 -101.64 -7.21
CA ARG A 57 -2.48 -100.51 -8.16
C ARG A 57 -3.68 -99.59 -7.93
N ILE A 58 -4.85 -100.13 -7.62
CA ILE A 58 -6.05 -99.34 -7.29
C ILE A 58 -5.82 -98.56 -5.99
N VAL A 59 -5.28 -99.20 -4.95
CA VAL A 59 -4.95 -98.55 -3.67
C VAL A 59 -3.95 -97.41 -3.88
N ALA A 60 -2.86 -97.64 -4.62
CA ALA A 60 -1.89 -96.59 -4.92
C ALA A 60 -2.49 -95.40 -5.70
N ARG A 61 -3.44 -95.66 -6.61
CA ARG A 61 -4.20 -94.60 -7.31
C ARG A 61 -5.14 -93.86 -6.36
N LEU A 62 -5.81 -94.55 -5.45
CA LEU A 62 -6.67 -93.94 -4.43
C LEU A 62 -5.86 -93.06 -3.47
N ASP A 63 -4.66 -93.48 -3.08
CA ASP A 63 -3.74 -92.67 -2.26
C ASP A 63 -3.29 -91.41 -3.00
N THR A 64 -2.99 -91.53 -4.29
CA THR A 64 -2.64 -90.38 -5.14
C THR A 64 -3.80 -89.41 -5.29
N ILE A 65 -5.03 -89.91 -5.48
CA ILE A 65 -6.25 -89.09 -5.54
C ILE A 65 -6.48 -88.41 -4.20
N SER A 66 -6.35 -89.14 -3.08
CA SER A 66 -6.49 -88.59 -1.72
C SER A 66 -5.50 -87.47 -1.45
N ALA A 67 -4.23 -87.65 -1.82
CA ALA A 67 -3.20 -86.62 -1.72
C ALA A 67 -3.52 -85.39 -2.61
N THR A 68 -3.99 -85.63 -3.83
CA THR A 68 -4.38 -84.55 -4.75
C THR A 68 -5.58 -83.77 -4.20
N VAL A 69 -6.62 -84.45 -3.73
CA VAL A 69 -7.80 -83.83 -3.10
C VAL A 69 -7.36 -83.03 -1.87
N GLY A 70 -6.53 -83.58 -0.99
CA GLY A 70 -6.01 -82.87 0.17
C GLY A 70 -5.21 -81.61 -0.20
N SER A 71 -4.44 -81.64 -1.29
CA SER A 71 -3.72 -80.47 -1.80
C SER A 71 -4.66 -79.40 -2.39
N VAL A 72 -5.70 -79.82 -3.12
CA VAL A 72 -6.71 -78.92 -3.68
C VAL A 72 -7.55 -78.28 -2.58
N THR A 73 -7.95 -79.03 -1.56
CA THR A 73 -8.69 -78.51 -0.40
C THR A 73 -7.86 -77.44 0.31
N LYS A 74 -6.60 -77.74 0.66
CA LYS A 74 -5.70 -76.74 1.28
C LYS A 74 -5.49 -75.51 0.41
N SER A 75 -5.32 -75.69 -0.90
CA SER A 75 -5.19 -74.57 -1.84
C SER A 75 -6.47 -73.73 -1.92
N SER A 76 -7.65 -74.37 -1.89
CA SER A 76 -8.94 -73.67 -1.92
C SER A 76 -9.23 -72.91 -0.62
N GLU A 77 -8.87 -73.47 0.54
CA GLU A 77 -8.97 -72.82 1.85
C GLU A 77 -8.07 -71.58 1.90
N MET A 78 -6.81 -71.72 1.47
CA MET A 78 -5.87 -70.59 1.39
C MET A 78 -6.41 -69.47 0.47
N ARG A 79 -6.97 -69.83 -0.69
CA ARG A 79 -7.58 -68.85 -1.60
C ARG A 79 -8.82 -68.20 -1.00
N LEU A 80 -9.64 -68.93 -0.25
CA LEU A 80 -10.80 -68.39 0.45
C LEU A 80 -10.37 -67.38 1.53
N GLU A 81 -9.33 -67.70 2.31
CA GLU A 81 -8.77 -66.77 3.30
C GLU A 81 -8.20 -65.51 2.62
N GLU A 82 -7.44 -65.65 1.53
CA GLU A 82 -6.95 -64.52 0.75
C GLU A 82 -8.08 -63.62 0.23
N HIS A 83 -9.14 -64.23 -0.32
CA HIS A 83 -10.31 -63.50 -0.78
C HIS A 83 -11.05 -62.80 0.36
N GLN A 84 -11.19 -63.45 1.53
CA GLN A 84 -11.84 -62.85 2.70
C GLN A 84 -11.07 -61.63 3.21
N VAL A 85 -9.74 -61.73 3.27
CA VAL A 85 -8.87 -60.60 3.63
C VAL A 85 -8.97 -59.47 2.59
N ALA A 86 -9.00 -59.81 1.31
CA ALA A 86 -9.14 -58.82 0.24
C ALA A 86 -10.50 -58.09 0.29
N ILE A 87 -11.59 -58.81 0.59
CA ILE A 87 -12.93 -58.23 0.78
C ILE A 87 -12.92 -57.27 1.97
N GLY A 88 -12.40 -57.70 3.13
CA GLY A 88 -12.32 -56.83 4.32
C GLY A 88 -11.45 -55.59 4.08
N ALA A 89 -10.35 -55.72 3.34
CA ALA A 89 -9.54 -54.56 2.93
C ALA A 89 -10.30 -53.63 1.96
N GLY A 90 -11.13 -54.19 1.08
CA GLY A 90 -12.03 -53.45 0.20
C GLY A 90 -13.06 -52.64 0.98
N GLU A 91 -13.77 -53.27 1.92
CA GLU A 91 -14.76 -52.63 2.80
C GLU A 91 -14.15 -51.53 3.66
N ALA A 92 -12.94 -51.75 4.20
CA ALA A 92 -12.23 -50.72 4.96
C ALA A 92 -11.86 -49.51 4.07
N ARG A 93 -11.47 -49.74 2.82
CA ARG A 93 -11.17 -48.67 1.86
C ARG A 93 -12.43 -47.89 1.47
N THR A 94 -13.53 -48.58 1.18
CA THR A 94 -14.80 -47.92 0.83
C THR A 94 -15.35 -47.13 2.02
N GLY A 95 -15.24 -47.64 3.24
CA GLY A 95 -15.61 -46.91 4.45
C GLY A 95 -14.79 -45.63 4.65
N LYS A 96 -13.47 -45.68 4.45
CA LYS A 96 -12.61 -44.49 4.51
C LYS A 96 -12.96 -43.46 3.43
N LEU A 97 -13.22 -43.91 2.20
CA LEU A 97 -13.66 -43.04 1.10
C LEU A 97 -15.00 -42.37 1.40
N ALA A 98 -15.96 -43.10 1.96
CA ALA A 98 -17.25 -42.56 2.36
C ALA A 98 -17.11 -41.48 3.46
N GLN A 99 -16.32 -41.76 4.51
CA GLN A 99 -16.03 -40.77 5.56
C GLN A 99 -15.33 -39.52 5.00
N GLN A 100 -14.37 -39.71 4.08
CA GLN A 100 -13.70 -38.59 3.43
C GLN A 100 -14.69 -37.76 2.62
N LEU A 101 -15.57 -38.39 1.83
CA LEU A 101 -16.58 -37.70 1.05
C LEU A 101 -17.58 -36.94 1.92
N GLU A 102 -18.05 -37.53 3.02
CA GLU A 102 -18.90 -36.85 3.99
C GLU A 102 -18.21 -35.64 4.63
N SER A 103 -16.94 -35.77 5.00
CA SER A 103 -16.16 -34.66 5.54
C SER A 103 -15.99 -33.53 4.53
N GLN A 104 -15.75 -33.85 3.25
CA GLN A 104 -15.64 -32.88 2.17
C GLN A 104 -16.98 -32.19 1.90
N ASN A 105 -18.08 -32.93 1.87
CA ASN A 105 -19.42 -32.36 1.69
C ASN A 105 -19.80 -31.44 2.85
N ARG A 106 -19.46 -31.81 4.09
CA ARG A 106 -19.67 -30.95 5.26
C ARG A 106 -18.88 -29.65 5.16
N ALA A 107 -17.59 -29.73 4.81
CA ALA A 107 -16.74 -28.56 4.62
C ALA A 107 -17.27 -27.65 3.51
N LEU A 108 -17.70 -28.23 2.38
CA LEU A 108 -18.29 -27.48 1.27
C LEU A 108 -19.59 -26.78 1.68
N SER A 109 -20.45 -27.45 2.44
CA SER A 109 -21.69 -26.86 2.96
C SER A 109 -21.41 -25.70 3.91
N GLU A 110 -20.36 -25.79 4.72
CA GLU A 110 -19.93 -24.71 5.61
C GLU A 110 -19.39 -23.51 4.83
N GLN A 111 -18.57 -23.76 3.80
CA GLN A 111 -18.10 -22.72 2.88
C GLN A 111 -19.26 -22.01 2.16
N LEU A 112 -20.25 -22.76 1.67
CA LEU A 112 -21.45 -22.18 1.05
C LEU A 112 -22.24 -21.31 2.03
N THR A 113 -22.34 -21.75 3.28
CA THR A 113 -23.03 -20.97 4.33
C THR A 113 -22.27 -19.66 4.60
N GLN A 114 -20.95 -19.72 4.77
CA GLN A 114 -20.10 -18.54 4.96
C GLN A 114 -20.20 -17.56 3.77
N LEU A 115 -20.18 -18.08 2.54
CA LEU A 115 -20.33 -17.26 1.34
C LEU A 115 -21.70 -16.58 1.30
N SER A 116 -22.78 -17.30 1.63
CA SER A 116 -24.13 -16.73 1.67
C SER A 116 -24.26 -15.60 2.69
N GLN A 117 -23.62 -15.76 3.87
CA GLN A 117 -23.58 -14.72 4.89
C GLN A 117 -22.78 -13.51 4.41
N ALA A 118 -21.60 -13.72 3.83
CA ALA A 118 -20.78 -12.65 3.28
C ALA A 118 -21.50 -11.86 2.18
N LEU A 119 -22.27 -12.54 1.31
CA LEU A 119 -23.10 -11.89 0.30
C LEU A 119 -24.23 -11.06 0.91
N SER A 120 -24.84 -11.54 2.01
CA SER A 120 -25.85 -10.79 2.76
C SER A 120 -25.25 -9.53 3.39
N ASP A 121 -24.10 -9.65 4.05
CA ASP A 121 -23.39 -8.53 4.67
C ASP A 121 -22.95 -7.50 3.62
N PHE A 122 -22.44 -7.98 2.47
CA PHE A 122 -22.10 -7.13 1.34
C PHE A 122 -23.32 -6.38 0.79
N LYS A 123 -24.46 -7.05 0.63
CA LYS A 123 -25.72 -6.41 0.22
C LYS A 123 -26.14 -5.31 1.20
N ASN A 124 -26.06 -5.58 2.51
CA ASN A 124 -26.39 -4.59 3.54
C ASN A 124 -25.45 -3.38 3.48
N ALA A 125 -24.15 -3.61 3.25
CA ALA A 125 -23.18 -2.53 3.06
C ALA A 125 -23.47 -1.67 1.82
N LEU A 126 -23.88 -2.28 0.70
CA LEU A 126 -24.28 -1.54 -0.50
C LEU A 126 -25.53 -0.69 -0.25
N THR A 127 -26.53 -1.22 0.46
CA THR A 127 -27.72 -0.44 0.85
C THR A 127 -27.32 0.76 1.71
N GLY A 128 -26.47 0.55 2.72
CA GLY A 128 -25.99 1.64 3.58
C GLY A 128 -25.14 2.68 2.84
N LEU A 129 -24.39 2.26 1.81
CA LEU A 129 -23.67 3.19 0.93
C LEU A 129 -24.64 4.02 0.08
N GLY A 130 -25.70 3.40 -0.44
CA GLY A 130 -26.76 4.08 -1.17
C GLY A 130 -27.43 5.17 -0.33
N GLU A 131 -27.78 4.85 0.91
CA GLU A 131 -28.37 5.82 1.86
C GLU A 131 -27.41 6.99 2.15
N LYS A 132 -26.12 6.72 2.38
CA LYS A 132 -25.10 7.77 2.57
C LYS A 132 -24.96 8.65 1.33
N LEU A 133 -25.02 8.08 0.14
CA LEU A 133 -24.88 8.82 -1.11
C LEU A 133 -26.08 9.75 -1.34
N VAL A 134 -27.29 9.32 -0.96
CA VAL A 134 -28.49 10.18 -0.94
C VAL A 134 -28.35 11.32 0.08
N GLN A 135 -27.87 11.03 1.30
CA GLN A 135 -27.63 12.06 2.30
C GLN A 135 -26.58 13.09 1.84
N GLU A 136 -25.51 12.62 1.20
CA GLU A 136 -24.46 13.51 0.70
C GLU A 136 -24.97 14.37 -0.47
N GLY A 137 -25.81 13.81 -1.34
CA GLY A 137 -26.53 14.59 -2.36
C GLY A 137 -27.37 15.71 -1.74
N GLN A 138 -28.17 15.40 -0.72
CA GLN A 138 -28.97 16.42 0.00
C GLN A 138 -28.10 17.50 0.66
N ARG A 139 -26.92 17.14 1.20
CA ARG A 139 -25.97 18.11 1.77
C ARG A 139 -25.38 19.02 0.70
N VAL A 140 -25.05 18.48 -0.48
CA VAL A 140 -24.56 19.27 -1.63
C VAL A 140 -25.63 20.24 -2.12
N ASP A 141 -26.88 19.79 -2.23
CA ASP A 141 -28.00 20.65 -2.62
C ASP A 141 -28.21 21.79 -1.61
N ALA A 142 -28.19 21.48 -0.31
CA ALA A 142 -28.30 22.48 0.76
C ALA A 142 -27.13 23.47 0.74
N LEU A 143 -25.91 23.01 0.49
CA LEU A 143 -24.73 23.87 0.39
C LEU A 143 -24.82 24.78 -0.85
N THR A 144 -25.30 24.25 -1.98
CA THR A 144 -25.51 25.01 -3.21
C THR A 144 -26.52 26.13 -2.99
N ALA A 145 -27.68 25.82 -2.39
CA ALA A 145 -28.68 26.82 -2.04
C ALA A 145 -28.12 27.91 -1.09
N LYS A 146 -27.27 27.51 -0.13
CA LYS A 146 -26.63 28.48 0.77
C LYS A 146 -25.62 29.37 0.05
N VAL A 147 -24.81 28.82 -0.84
CA VAL A 147 -23.86 29.61 -1.66
C VAL A 147 -24.60 30.61 -2.54
N GLU A 148 -25.71 30.22 -3.18
CA GLU A 148 -26.54 31.13 -3.97
C GLU A 148 -27.14 32.26 -3.11
N SER A 149 -27.64 31.92 -1.92
CA SER A 149 -28.13 32.91 -0.95
C SER A 149 -27.03 33.90 -0.54
N ASP A 150 -25.85 33.39 -0.16
CA ASP A 150 -24.73 34.23 0.27
C ASP A 150 -24.19 35.10 -0.88
N ALA A 151 -24.14 34.58 -2.11
CA ALA A 151 -23.77 35.33 -3.30
C ALA A 151 -24.76 36.47 -3.61
N SER A 152 -26.07 36.22 -3.45
CA SER A 152 -27.11 37.24 -3.60
C SER A 152 -26.99 38.33 -2.52
N ALA A 153 -26.78 37.94 -1.27
CA ALA A 153 -26.54 38.88 -0.17
C ALA A 153 -25.30 39.74 -0.40
N THR A 154 -24.20 39.12 -0.85
CA THR A 154 -22.94 39.82 -1.17
C THR A 154 -23.13 40.81 -2.31
N THR A 155 -23.87 40.44 -3.35
CA THR A 155 -24.19 41.33 -4.48
C THR A 155 -25.01 42.54 -4.02
N THR A 156 -25.96 42.32 -3.12
CA THR A 156 -26.78 43.39 -2.53
C THR A 156 -25.91 44.36 -1.71
N HIS A 157 -25.05 43.82 -0.83
CA HIS A 157 -24.12 44.63 -0.06
C HIS A 157 -23.14 45.41 -0.95
N LEU A 158 -22.63 44.80 -2.02
CA LEU A 158 -21.73 45.48 -2.96
C LEU A 158 -22.41 46.69 -3.62
N ASN A 159 -23.67 46.52 -4.05
CA ASN A 159 -24.44 47.61 -4.65
C ASN A 159 -24.68 48.75 -3.65
N GLU A 160 -24.94 48.43 -2.39
CA GLU A 160 -25.14 49.41 -1.34
C GLU A 160 -23.85 50.16 -0.98
N VAL A 161 -22.72 49.45 -0.90
CA VAL A 161 -21.39 50.07 -0.76
C VAL A 161 -21.07 50.96 -1.96
N ASN A 162 -21.34 50.53 -3.18
CA ASN A 162 -21.09 51.36 -4.36
C ASN A 162 -21.92 52.65 -4.34
N LYS A 163 -23.17 52.56 -3.85
CA LYS A 163 -24.05 53.73 -3.64
C LYS A 163 -23.52 54.67 -2.57
N SER A 164 -23.01 54.14 -1.44
CA SER A 164 -22.46 54.96 -0.36
C SER A 164 -21.12 55.60 -0.74
N VAL A 165 -20.24 54.88 -1.45
CA VAL A 165 -19.02 55.45 -2.03
C VAL A 165 -19.37 56.58 -3.01
N GLY A 166 -20.38 56.38 -3.85
CA GLY A 166 -20.87 57.42 -4.75
C GLY A 166 -21.43 58.65 -4.03
N SER A 167 -22.14 58.48 -2.90
CA SER A 167 -22.64 59.61 -2.11
C SER A 167 -21.53 60.35 -1.38
N VAL A 168 -20.55 59.64 -0.83
CA VAL A 168 -19.34 60.23 -0.22
C VAL A 168 -18.54 61.01 -1.26
N ALA A 169 -18.33 60.46 -2.46
CA ALA A 169 -17.65 61.15 -3.55
C ALA A 169 -18.35 62.48 -3.89
N LYS A 170 -19.69 62.47 -4.03
CA LYS A 170 -20.49 63.69 -4.25
C LYS A 170 -20.40 64.70 -3.10
N ALA A 171 -20.32 64.23 -1.85
CA ALA A 171 -20.18 65.10 -0.69
C ALA A 171 -18.78 65.74 -0.57
N LEU A 172 -17.75 65.07 -1.07
CA LEU A 172 -16.36 65.56 -1.07
C LEU A 172 -16.10 66.62 -2.16
N GLU A 173 -16.84 66.59 -3.27
CA GLU A 173 -16.70 67.54 -4.38
C GLU A 173 -16.78 69.03 -3.95
N PRO A 174 -17.80 69.48 -3.18
CA PRO A 174 -17.84 70.86 -2.68
C PRO A 174 -16.84 71.14 -1.55
N VAL A 175 -16.34 70.11 -0.84
CA VAL A 175 -15.28 70.28 0.18
C VAL A 175 -13.96 70.62 -0.51
N ALA A 176 -13.61 69.88 -1.57
CA ALA A 176 -12.43 70.15 -2.38
C ALA A 176 -12.45 71.58 -2.94
N GLY A 177 -13.59 72.02 -3.49
CA GLY A 177 -13.77 73.39 -3.97
C GLY A 177 -13.56 74.45 -2.88
N ARG A 178 -14.11 74.23 -1.68
CA ARG A 178 -13.91 75.15 -0.54
C ARG A 178 -12.47 75.21 -0.05
N VAL A 179 -11.76 74.09 -0.07
CA VAL A 179 -10.34 74.05 0.30
C VAL A 179 -9.51 74.83 -0.71
N MET A 180 -9.72 74.62 -2.02
CA MET A 180 -9.02 75.38 -3.06
C MET A 180 -9.27 76.89 -2.93
N ALA A 181 -10.53 77.30 -2.71
CA ALA A 181 -10.87 78.71 -2.51
C ALA A 181 -10.14 79.33 -1.29
N ARG A 182 -10.03 78.58 -0.17
CA ARG A 182 -9.27 79.02 1.01
C ARG A 182 -7.76 79.09 0.77
N VAL A 183 -7.21 78.20 -0.06
CA VAL A 183 -5.79 78.22 -0.42
C VAL A 183 -5.52 79.46 -1.27
N GLU A 184 -6.33 79.73 -2.30
CA GLU A 184 -6.18 80.95 -3.10
C GLU A 184 -6.33 82.23 -2.27
N GLU A 185 -7.25 82.26 -1.29
CA GLU A 185 -7.40 83.41 -0.38
C GLU A 185 -6.13 83.62 0.47
N ARG A 186 -5.52 82.53 0.94
CA ARG A 186 -4.24 82.59 1.67
C ARG A 186 -3.10 83.08 0.79
N ASP A 187 -3.01 82.61 -0.45
CA ASP A 187 -1.97 83.04 -1.38
C ASP A 187 -2.10 84.53 -1.70
N ARG A 188 -3.33 85.02 -1.95
CA ARG A 188 -3.60 86.46 -2.12
C ARG A 188 -3.18 87.27 -0.88
N ARG A 189 -3.49 86.78 0.33
CA ARG A 189 -3.05 87.41 1.58
C ARG A 189 -1.53 87.43 1.71
N LEU A 190 -0.84 86.36 1.32
CA LEU A 190 0.63 86.30 1.34
C LEU A 190 1.24 87.31 0.38
N ASP A 191 0.69 87.44 -0.83
CA ASP A 191 1.14 88.44 -1.81
C ASP A 191 0.95 89.88 -1.30
N ASP A 192 -0.20 90.18 -0.71
CA ASP A 192 -0.46 91.52 -0.16
C ASP A 192 0.43 91.82 1.04
N MET A 193 0.71 90.81 1.88
CA MET A 193 1.64 90.95 2.99
C MET A 193 3.07 91.15 2.49
N ALA A 194 3.48 90.49 1.41
CA ALA A 194 4.77 90.70 0.76
C ALA A 194 4.90 92.15 0.22
N LYS A 195 3.86 92.68 -0.43
CA LYS A 195 3.82 94.10 -0.87
C LYS A 195 3.92 95.06 0.30
N SER A 196 3.22 94.79 1.41
CA SER A 196 3.28 95.60 2.63
C SER A 196 4.69 95.60 3.23
N LEU A 197 5.34 94.43 3.32
CA LEU A 197 6.72 94.32 3.77
C LEU A 197 7.69 95.10 2.87
N GLN A 198 7.46 95.09 1.55
CA GLN A 198 8.26 95.88 0.60
C GLN A 198 8.06 97.39 0.80
N ALA A 199 6.83 97.83 1.08
CA ALA A 199 6.54 99.23 1.40
C ALA A 199 7.14 99.68 2.74
N VAL A 200 7.08 98.83 3.78
CA VAL A 200 7.75 99.10 5.05
C VAL A 200 9.27 99.13 4.87
N SER A 201 9.83 98.21 4.09
CA SER A 201 11.26 98.20 3.75
C SER A 201 11.68 99.48 3.03
N SER A 202 10.89 99.97 2.07
CA SER A 202 11.18 101.23 1.39
C SER A 202 11.08 102.44 2.32
N GLN A 203 10.12 102.47 3.24
CA GLN A 203 10.03 103.49 4.29
C GLN A 203 11.24 103.47 5.23
N ILE A 204 11.69 102.28 5.67
CA ILE A 204 12.88 102.13 6.51
C ILE A 204 14.12 102.65 5.76
N ASN A 205 14.27 102.31 4.48
CA ASN A 205 15.38 102.79 3.66
C ASN A 205 15.35 104.31 3.49
N ALA A 206 14.17 104.90 3.25
CA ALA A 206 13.99 106.34 3.17
C ALA A 206 14.33 107.03 4.50
N LEU A 207 13.83 106.51 5.62
CA LEU A 207 14.13 107.04 6.96
C LEU A 207 15.62 106.91 7.30
N THR A 208 16.25 105.80 6.90
CA THR A 208 17.70 105.60 7.04
C THR A 208 18.48 106.64 6.23
N GLN A 209 18.04 106.98 5.02
CA GLN A 209 18.61 108.07 4.22
C GLN A 209 18.39 109.44 4.87
N THR A 210 17.22 109.71 5.44
CA THR A 210 16.95 110.97 6.16
C THR A 210 17.84 111.10 7.39
N VAL A 211 18.01 110.02 8.17
CA VAL A 211 18.93 109.98 9.31
C VAL A 211 20.38 110.14 8.85
N ALA A 212 20.77 109.56 7.70
CA ALA A 212 22.09 109.77 7.11
C ALA A 212 22.31 111.24 6.70
N GLN A 213 21.32 111.90 6.08
CA GLN A 213 21.37 113.32 5.73
C GLN A 213 21.43 114.24 6.96
N ILE A 214 20.69 113.91 8.02
CA ILE A 214 20.75 114.63 9.32
C ILE A 214 22.13 114.44 9.96
N ARG A 215 22.72 113.26 9.82
CA ARG A 215 24.07 112.96 10.31
C ARG A 215 25.15 113.71 9.52
N GLU A 216 25.04 113.81 8.20
CA GLU A 216 25.93 114.59 7.32
C GLU A 216 25.82 116.10 7.54
N SER A 217 24.64 116.62 7.91
CA SER A 217 24.45 118.05 8.20
C SER A 217 24.91 118.49 9.59
N ARG A 218 25.28 117.56 10.48
CA ARG A 218 25.82 117.88 11.83
C ARG A 218 27.29 117.50 12.04
N LEU A 219 27.90 116.66 11.21
CA LEU A 219 29.27 116.17 11.40
C LEU A 219 29.99 115.95 10.06
N GLY A 220 31.22 116.49 9.94
CA GLY A 220 32.17 116.20 8.87
C GLY A 220 32.66 114.74 8.83
N PRO A 221 33.46 114.35 7.82
CA PRO A 221 33.47 113.00 7.28
C PRO A 221 34.29 112.02 8.14
N ALA A 222 33.73 110.83 8.38
CA ALA A 222 34.50 109.67 8.82
C ALA A 222 34.13 108.42 8.00
N LYS A 223 35.08 108.01 7.17
CA LYS A 223 35.15 106.76 6.39
C LYS A 223 34.95 105.54 7.31
N GLY A 224 34.10 104.58 6.94
CA GLY A 224 34.50 103.29 6.33
C GLY A 224 34.89 102.26 7.42
N THR A 225 34.41 101.02 7.51
CA THR A 225 33.93 100.03 6.53
C THR A 225 33.18 98.88 7.24
N LYS A 226 32.19 98.30 6.56
CA LYS A 226 31.45 97.03 6.81
C LYS A 226 32.26 95.83 6.25
N PRO A 227 31.81 94.54 6.30
CA PRO A 227 30.83 93.85 7.18
C PRO A 227 31.24 92.38 7.55
N ALA A 228 30.27 91.62 8.09
CA ALA A 228 30.15 90.15 8.25
C ALA A 228 30.50 89.62 9.64
N GLY A 229 29.70 88.81 10.33
CA GLY A 229 28.38 88.22 10.04
C GLY A 229 28.04 87.22 11.16
N LYS A 230 26.74 86.91 11.26
CA LYS A 230 26.07 85.88 12.09
C LYS A 230 25.91 86.14 13.59
N VAL A 231 24.66 86.46 13.94
CA VAL A 231 24.07 86.25 15.26
C VAL A 231 23.28 84.95 15.17
N GLU A 232 23.64 83.98 15.99
CA GLU A 232 22.82 82.82 16.31
C GLU A 232 22.85 82.66 17.82
N GLN A 233 21.77 83.07 18.51
CA GLN A 233 21.57 82.65 19.89
C GLN A 233 20.08 82.63 20.29
N GLN A 234 19.60 81.39 20.43
CA GLN A 234 18.79 80.85 21.54
C GLN A 234 17.35 81.33 21.79
N ARG A 235 16.45 80.32 21.74
CA ARG A 235 15.51 79.83 22.80
C ARG A 235 14.48 80.83 23.35
N LEU A 236 13.21 80.53 23.63
CA LEU A 236 12.30 79.37 23.74
C LEU A 236 10.90 79.95 23.42
N GLY A 237 9.82 79.25 23.08
CA GLY A 237 9.46 77.85 23.00
C GLY A 237 7.94 77.76 22.80
N GLN A 238 7.44 76.54 22.58
CA GLN A 238 6.14 75.95 22.99
C GLN A 238 5.61 74.95 21.94
N ARG A 239 5.45 73.69 22.42
CA ARG A 239 4.47 72.60 22.13
C ARG A 239 4.03 72.34 20.67
N PRO A 240 3.88 71.06 20.27
CA PRO A 240 2.69 70.24 20.60
C PRO A 240 3.04 68.79 21.06
N GLU A 241 2.32 68.22 22.03
CA GLU A 241 1.33 67.12 21.89
C GLU A 241 1.97 65.77 21.48
N GLN A 242 2.23 64.87 22.45
CA GLN A 242 1.41 63.68 22.76
C GLN A 242 1.20 62.71 21.58
N HIS A 243 1.95 61.61 21.60
CA HIS A 243 1.43 60.28 21.29
C HIS A 243 2.12 59.23 22.18
N THR A 244 1.28 58.46 22.85
CA THR A 244 1.52 57.23 23.60
C THR A 244 1.66 56.04 22.66
N GLU A 245 2.68 55.20 22.83
CA GLU A 245 2.53 53.75 23.04
C GLU A 245 3.87 53.10 23.48
N PRO A 246 3.83 52.02 24.27
CA PRO A 246 4.95 51.54 25.08
C PRO A 246 5.87 50.55 24.35
N ALA A 247 7.18 50.68 24.61
CA ALA A 247 8.18 49.66 24.35
C ALA A 247 8.03 48.51 25.35
N VAL A 248 7.72 47.31 24.84
CA VAL A 248 7.81 46.06 25.60
C VAL A 248 9.27 45.64 25.68
N GLY A 249 9.72 45.38 26.90
CA GLY A 249 11.08 44.98 27.21
C GLY A 249 11.47 43.64 26.60
N SER A 250 12.68 43.60 26.04
CA SER A 250 13.44 42.36 25.89
C SER A 250 14.20 42.10 27.19
N THR A 251 13.63 41.28 28.05
CA THR A 251 14.39 40.60 29.11
C THR A 251 15.16 39.44 28.52
N LYS A 252 16.48 39.62 28.58
CA LYS A 252 17.56 38.62 28.56
C LYS A 252 17.25 37.43 29.45
N SER A 253 17.51 36.20 28.97
CA SER A 253 17.92 35.02 29.77
C SER A 253 18.51 33.92 28.86
N GLU A 254 19.82 33.73 28.94
CA GLU A 254 20.49 32.42 28.91
C GLU A 254 20.94 32.15 30.37
N PRO A 255 21.29 30.94 30.83
CA PRO A 255 21.43 29.64 30.14
C PRO A 255 20.77 28.47 30.93
N ASP A 256 20.96 27.23 30.45
CA ASP A 256 21.38 26.03 31.23
C ASP A 256 20.63 24.71 30.93
N GLN A 257 21.38 23.63 31.06
CA GLN A 257 21.14 22.24 30.65
C GLN A 257 19.85 21.61 31.21
N ALA A 258 19.06 20.98 30.34
CA ALA A 258 18.00 20.04 30.68
C ALA A 258 17.84 19.02 29.53
N GLY A 259 17.44 17.78 29.85
CA GLY A 259 17.30 16.67 28.89
C GLY A 259 16.46 17.01 27.64
N PRO A 260 16.50 16.17 26.58
CA PRO A 260 16.07 16.57 25.24
C PRO A 260 14.67 17.16 25.28
N SER A 261 14.58 18.43 24.91
CA SER A 261 13.32 19.16 24.85
C SER A 261 12.38 18.48 23.84
N PRO A 262 11.06 18.71 23.90
CA PRO A 262 10.14 18.21 22.88
C PRO A 262 10.56 18.59 21.45
N GLN A 263 11.27 19.71 21.26
CA GLN A 263 11.84 20.10 19.97
C GLN A 263 13.05 19.26 19.56
N ASP A 264 13.88 18.82 20.51
CA ASP A 264 14.98 17.89 20.26
C ASP A 264 14.46 16.51 19.88
N SER A 265 13.37 16.06 20.52
CA SER A 265 12.68 14.81 20.16
C SER A 265 12.08 14.86 18.74
N VAL A 266 11.50 15.99 18.34
CA VAL A 266 10.99 16.22 16.97
C VAL A 266 12.13 16.16 15.95
N LYS A 267 13.22 16.90 16.17
CA LYS A 267 14.38 16.91 15.28
C LYS A 267 15.03 15.54 15.19
N GLN A 268 15.19 14.83 16.31
CA GLN A 268 15.78 13.50 16.35
C GLN A 268 14.93 12.47 15.60
N THR A 269 13.61 12.50 15.77
CA THR A 269 12.68 11.61 15.05
C THR A 269 12.76 11.85 13.55
N TYR A 270 12.75 13.12 13.13
CA TYR A 270 12.90 13.48 11.73
C TYR A 270 14.24 13.02 11.15
N GLN A 271 15.34 13.26 11.85
CA GLN A 271 16.69 12.90 11.41
C GLN A 271 16.84 11.38 11.23
N ARG A 272 16.35 10.59 12.20
CA ARG A 272 16.38 9.12 12.11
C ARG A 272 15.62 8.61 10.89
N THR A 273 14.42 9.15 10.63
CA THR A 273 13.64 8.77 9.44
C THR A 273 14.35 9.19 8.15
N MET A 274 15.01 10.34 8.16
CA MET A 274 15.78 10.83 7.02
C MET A 274 17.00 9.96 6.72
N GLU A 275 17.68 9.44 7.75
CA GLU A 275 18.77 8.45 7.59
C GLU A 275 18.28 7.18 6.89
N LYS A 276 17.08 6.70 7.24
CA LYS A 276 16.45 5.55 6.56
C LYS A 276 16.16 5.82 5.09
N PHE A 277 15.68 7.02 4.78
CA PHE A 277 15.50 7.45 3.39
C PHE A 277 16.83 7.46 2.63
N GLN A 278 17.90 7.99 3.23
CA GLN A 278 19.24 8.04 2.63
C GLN A 278 19.87 6.65 2.44
N GLN A 279 19.55 5.70 3.32
CA GLN A 279 19.94 4.28 3.20
C GLN A 279 19.18 3.55 2.09
N GLY A 280 18.17 4.18 1.47
CA GLY A 280 17.33 3.57 0.44
C GLY A 280 16.23 2.67 1.01
N GLU A 281 16.06 2.62 2.32
CA GLU A 281 14.98 1.89 3.02
C GLU A 281 13.66 2.67 2.90
N LEU A 282 13.11 2.73 1.68
CA LEU A 282 11.95 3.57 1.37
C LEU A 282 10.71 3.17 2.18
N ASP A 283 10.47 1.88 2.43
CA ASP A 283 9.33 1.41 3.23
C ASP A 283 9.40 1.89 4.68
N THR A 284 10.57 1.74 5.30
CA THR A 284 10.81 2.20 6.68
C THR A 284 10.74 3.72 6.77
N ALA A 285 11.29 4.42 5.78
CA ALA A 285 11.20 5.87 5.69
C ALA A 285 9.74 6.35 5.55
N MET A 286 8.94 5.71 4.70
CA MET A 286 7.51 6.03 4.52
C MET A 286 6.74 5.88 5.84
N GLN A 287 6.95 4.77 6.53
CA GLN A 287 6.31 4.54 7.83
C GLN A 287 6.73 5.61 8.84
N GLY A 288 8.03 5.90 8.93
CA GLY A 288 8.55 6.91 9.85
C GLY A 288 8.07 8.33 9.53
N PHE A 289 7.94 8.70 8.25
CA PHE A 289 7.40 10.02 7.88
C PHE A 289 5.90 10.11 8.13
N SER A 290 5.15 9.04 7.88
CA SER A 290 3.72 8.97 8.20
C SER A 290 3.48 9.13 9.71
N GLU A 291 4.24 8.39 10.53
CA GLU A 291 4.17 8.50 11.99
C GLU A 291 4.57 9.91 12.47
N PHE A 292 5.62 10.48 11.89
CA PHE A 292 6.05 11.84 12.20
C PHE A 292 4.94 12.86 11.97
N LEU A 293 4.21 12.75 10.86
CA LEU A 293 3.12 13.66 10.50
C LEU A 293 1.91 13.52 11.41
N VAL A 294 1.61 12.31 11.88
CA VAL A 294 0.56 12.06 12.88
C VAL A 294 0.95 12.64 14.24
N ARG A 295 2.20 12.44 14.65
CA ARG A 295 2.68 12.81 15.99
C ARG A 295 3.01 14.30 16.11
N TYR A 296 3.46 14.93 15.03
CA TYR A 296 3.93 16.32 15.02
C TYR A 296 3.35 17.14 13.86
N PRO A 297 2.01 17.22 13.71
CA PRO A 297 1.37 17.84 12.54
C PRO A 297 1.63 19.34 12.40
N THR A 298 1.92 20.03 13.51
CA THR A 298 2.18 21.47 13.59
C THR A 298 3.68 21.82 13.64
N SER A 299 4.55 20.83 13.52
CA SER A 299 6.00 21.05 13.51
C SER A 299 6.44 21.87 12.30
N THR A 300 7.47 22.70 12.47
CA THR A 300 8.12 23.40 11.34
C THR A 300 8.74 22.41 10.33
N LEU A 301 9.01 21.17 10.75
CA LEU A 301 9.51 20.09 9.89
C LEU A 301 8.38 19.25 9.24
N ALA A 302 7.12 19.43 9.65
CA ALA A 302 5.98 18.70 9.09
C ALA A 302 5.84 18.85 7.56
N PRO A 303 5.92 20.06 6.95
CA PRO A 303 5.90 20.18 5.49
C PRO A 303 7.06 19.46 4.80
N ASN A 304 8.24 19.44 5.42
CA ASN A 304 9.39 18.70 4.90
C ASN A 304 9.14 17.19 4.98
N ALA A 305 8.62 16.67 6.09
CA ALA A 305 8.26 15.27 6.24
C ALA A 305 7.19 14.84 5.22
N GLN A 306 6.17 15.67 5.00
CA GLN A 306 5.13 15.43 3.99
C GLN A 306 5.71 15.38 2.57
N TYR A 307 6.65 16.26 2.26
CA TYR A 307 7.36 16.21 0.97
C TYR A 307 8.18 14.93 0.82
N TRP A 308 8.96 14.54 1.84
CA TRP A 308 9.79 13.34 1.75
C TRP A 308 8.95 12.06 1.69
N LEU A 309 7.79 12.04 2.33
CA LEU A 309 6.82 10.95 2.14
C LEU A 309 6.43 10.82 0.66
N GLY A 310 6.17 11.94 -0.03
CA GLY A 310 5.93 11.95 -1.47
C GLY A 310 7.12 11.48 -2.29
N GLU A 311 8.34 11.86 -1.92
CA GLU A 311 9.57 11.37 -2.57
C GLU A 311 9.77 9.87 -2.38
N CYS A 312 9.39 9.31 -1.23
CA CYS A 312 9.44 7.88 -1.01
C CYS A 312 8.47 7.14 -1.94
N TYR A 313 7.22 7.60 -2.02
CA TYR A 313 6.24 7.05 -2.96
C TYR A 313 6.73 7.15 -4.40
N TYR A 314 7.32 8.29 -4.78
CA TYR A 314 7.91 8.50 -6.09
C TYR A 314 9.05 7.51 -6.37
N GLY A 315 9.96 7.31 -5.41
CA GLY A 315 11.06 6.34 -5.51
C GLY A 315 10.58 4.90 -5.66
N LYS A 316 9.43 4.56 -5.04
CA LYS A 316 8.76 3.27 -5.19
C LYS A 316 7.92 3.14 -6.47
N LYS A 317 7.92 4.15 -7.35
CA LYS A 317 7.09 4.23 -8.57
C LYS A 317 5.59 4.19 -8.30
N GLN A 318 5.18 4.54 -7.07
CA GLN A 318 3.80 4.71 -6.64
C GLN A 318 3.39 6.16 -6.91
N PHE A 319 3.26 6.51 -8.19
CA PHE A 319 3.18 7.91 -8.63
C PHE A 319 1.86 8.57 -8.23
N GLU A 320 0.74 7.84 -8.21
CA GLU A 320 -0.54 8.32 -7.73
C GLU A 320 -0.47 8.74 -6.25
N GLN A 321 0.08 7.87 -5.40
CA GLN A 321 0.28 8.17 -3.98
C GLN A 321 1.28 9.32 -3.78
N ALA A 322 2.31 9.39 -4.62
CA ALA A 322 3.27 10.50 -4.59
C ALA A 322 2.57 11.84 -4.89
N ILE A 323 1.70 11.87 -5.90
CA ILE A 323 0.90 13.06 -6.25
C ILE A 323 0.05 13.51 -5.08
N GLU A 324 -0.67 12.59 -4.42
CA GLU A 324 -1.47 12.91 -3.23
C GLU A 324 -0.62 13.46 -2.10
N ALA A 325 0.54 12.84 -1.84
CA ALA A 325 1.45 13.27 -0.79
C ALA A 325 2.04 14.68 -1.07
N PHE A 326 2.37 14.98 -2.32
CA PHE A 326 2.82 16.32 -2.72
C PHE A 326 1.69 17.35 -2.66
N ASP A 327 0.46 16.99 -3.02
CA ASP A 327 -0.70 17.88 -2.90
C ASP A 327 -0.99 18.26 -1.45
N ARG A 328 -0.85 17.32 -0.52
CA ARG A 328 -0.99 17.60 0.91
C ARG A 328 -0.01 18.66 1.41
N VAL A 329 1.19 18.80 0.82
CA VAL A 329 2.12 19.88 1.20
C VAL A 329 1.48 21.25 0.98
N LYS A 330 0.89 21.46 -0.21
CA LYS A 330 0.21 22.72 -0.53
C LYS A 330 -1.07 22.93 0.27
N LEU A 331 -1.85 21.87 0.49
CA LEU A 331 -3.15 21.95 1.17
C LEU A 331 -3.00 22.16 2.69
N ALA A 332 -2.12 21.41 3.34
CA ALA A 332 -1.94 21.48 4.79
C ALA A 332 -0.93 22.57 5.21
N TYR A 333 0.03 22.90 4.34
CA TYR A 333 1.12 23.83 4.65
C TYR A 333 1.35 24.89 3.55
N PRO A 334 0.33 25.72 3.23
CA PRO A 334 0.38 26.63 2.09
C PRO A 334 1.48 27.70 2.16
N ALA A 335 1.94 28.07 3.36
CA ALA A 335 3.00 29.04 3.60
C ALA A 335 4.41 28.43 3.62
N SER A 336 4.56 27.11 3.42
CA SER A 336 5.85 26.46 3.49
C SER A 336 6.71 26.73 2.26
N GLU A 337 8.01 26.93 2.47
CA GLU A 337 9.02 26.97 1.41
C GLU A 337 9.10 25.67 0.59
N LYS A 338 8.46 24.59 1.06
CA LYS A 338 8.44 23.30 0.36
C LYS A 338 7.33 23.17 -0.68
N VAL A 339 6.38 24.11 -0.72
CA VAL A 339 5.26 24.10 -1.68
C VAL A 339 5.73 24.12 -3.15
N PRO A 340 6.69 24.98 -3.58
CA PRO A 340 7.17 24.98 -4.96
C PRO A 340 7.82 23.65 -5.34
N ALA A 341 8.60 23.06 -4.42
CA ALA A 341 9.27 21.79 -4.63
C ALA A 341 8.29 20.62 -4.76
N ALA A 342 7.25 20.60 -3.90
CA ALA A 342 6.20 19.59 -3.96
C ALA A 342 5.42 19.68 -5.28
N LEU A 343 5.03 20.88 -5.72
CA LEU A 343 4.33 21.08 -6.99
C LEU A 343 5.19 20.70 -8.19
N LEU A 344 6.49 21.00 -8.16
CA LEU A 344 7.44 20.57 -9.20
C LEU A 344 7.48 19.04 -9.28
N LYS A 345 7.62 18.35 -8.14
CA LYS A 345 7.65 16.89 -8.07
C LYS A 345 6.32 16.25 -8.46
N LYS A 346 5.19 16.86 -8.13
CA LYS A 346 3.88 16.48 -8.64
C LYS A 346 3.84 16.50 -10.17
N GLY A 347 4.37 17.55 -10.79
CA GLY A 347 4.50 17.63 -12.25
C GLY A 347 5.33 16.49 -12.83
N PHE A 348 6.45 16.14 -12.19
CA PHE A 348 7.27 14.98 -12.60
C PHE A 348 6.58 13.63 -12.39
N ALA A 349 5.79 13.47 -11.33
CA ALA A 349 4.98 12.28 -11.10
C ALA A 349 3.92 12.09 -12.18
N TYR A 350 3.24 13.16 -12.60
CA TYR A 350 2.33 13.10 -13.74
C TYR A 350 3.03 12.73 -15.05
N LEU A 351 4.25 13.22 -15.29
CA LEU A 351 5.03 12.79 -16.46
C LEU A 351 5.37 11.31 -16.40
N ALA A 352 5.70 10.77 -15.22
CA ALA A 352 5.97 9.34 -15.05
C ALA A 352 4.73 8.47 -15.29
N LEU A 353 3.52 9.01 -15.05
CA LEU A 353 2.24 8.40 -15.40
C LEU A 353 1.82 8.59 -16.86
N ASN A 354 2.68 9.18 -17.70
CA ASN A 354 2.36 9.61 -19.07
C ASN A 354 1.20 10.61 -19.17
N ASP A 355 0.79 11.24 -18.07
CA ASP A 355 -0.23 12.29 -18.07
C ASP A 355 0.40 13.65 -18.32
N ARG A 356 0.72 13.88 -19.59
CA ARG A 356 1.37 15.11 -20.02
C ARG A 356 0.50 16.35 -19.82
N SER A 357 -0.83 16.21 -19.91
CA SER A 357 -1.75 17.33 -19.73
C SER A 357 -1.71 17.86 -18.30
N ARG A 358 -1.88 16.97 -17.32
CA ARG A 358 -1.81 17.32 -15.89
C ARG A 358 -0.41 17.73 -15.47
N ALA A 359 0.64 17.12 -16.04
CA ALA A 359 2.02 17.54 -15.81
C ALA A 359 2.26 19.00 -16.23
N VAL A 360 1.85 19.39 -17.44
CA VAL A 360 2.00 20.76 -17.93
C VAL A 360 1.25 21.75 -17.03
N SER A 361 0.04 21.40 -16.59
CA SER A 361 -0.72 22.23 -15.65
C SER A 361 0.03 22.43 -14.33
N ALA A 362 0.52 21.35 -13.72
CA ALA A 362 1.27 21.41 -12.46
C ALA A 362 2.56 22.23 -12.59
N LEU A 363 3.35 22.03 -13.66
CA LEU A 363 4.57 22.78 -13.90
C LEU A 363 4.29 24.28 -14.15
N LYS A 364 3.21 24.62 -14.86
CA LYS A 364 2.78 26.02 -15.04
C LYS A 364 2.41 26.68 -13.73
N GLN A 365 1.78 25.95 -12.80
CA GLN A 365 1.49 26.49 -11.47
C GLN A 365 2.77 26.88 -10.72
N VAL A 366 3.85 26.12 -10.86
CA VAL A 366 5.14 26.45 -10.25
C VAL A 366 5.72 27.73 -10.85
N VAL A 367 5.76 27.82 -12.18
CA VAL A 367 6.29 29.01 -12.90
C VAL A 367 5.48 30.27 -12.59
N ASN A 368 4.14 30.16 -12.58
CA ASN A 368 3.26 31.31 -12.37
C ASN A 368 3.16 31.72 -10.89
N GLY A 369 3.15 30.73 -9.97
CA GLY A 369 2.98 30.98 -8.55
C GLY A 369 4.29 31.32 -7.83
N PHE A 370 5.42 30.82 -8.31
CA PHE A 370 6.73 30.93 -7.65
C PHE A 370 7.87 31.34 -8.59
N PRO A 371 7.71 32.42 -9.39
CA PRO A 371 8.60 32.75 -10.51
C PRO A 371 10.07 33.04 -10.16
N LYS A 372 10.39 33.29 -8.89
CA LYS A 372 11.76 33.58 -8.41
C LYS A 372 12.44 32.39 -7.72
N THR A 373 11.85 31.20 -7.81
CA THR A 373 12.38 30.00 -7.15
C THR A 373 13.19 29.14 -8.13
N PRO A 374 14.23 28.43 -7.67
CA PRO A 374 14.94 27.45 -8.49
C PRO A 374 14.02 26.38 -9.08
N GLU A 375 12.91 26.09 -8.39
CA GLU A 375 11.88 25.15 -8.85
C GLU A 375 11.14 25.68 -10.09
N ALA A 376 10.89 26.98 -10.18
CA ALA A 376 10.30 27.59 -11.37
C ALA A 376 11.23 27.53 -12.58
N ASP A 377 12.54 27.72 -12.40
CA ASP A 377 13.52 27.57 -13.49
C ASP A 377 13.52 26.12 -14.02
N LYS A 378 13.52 25.13 -13.11
CA LYS A 378 13.42 23.71 -13.46
C LYS A 378 12.10 23.39 -14.18
N ALA A 379 10.98 23.93 -13.67
CA ALA A 379 9.66 23.74 -14.27
C ALA A 379 9.58 24.34 -15.69
N SER A 380 10.11 25.55 -15.87
CA SER A 380 10.16 26.26 -17.17
C SER A 380 11.02 25.50 -18.19
N GLY A 381 12.19 25.03 -17.76
CA GLY A 381 13.05 24.19 -18.59
C GLY A 381 12.34 22.91 -19.03
N LYS A 382 11.63 22.24 -18.12
CA LYS A 382 10.88 21.03 -18.45
C LYS A 382 9.69 21.29 -19.37
N LEU A 383 8.94 22.38 -19.15
CA LEU A 383 7.84 22.80 -20.03
C LEU A 383 8.31 23.06 -21.47
N SER A 384 9.46 23.71 -21.61
CA SER A 384 10.08 23.99 -22.92
C SER A 384 10.42 22.69 -23.66
N GLN A 385 11.03 21.72 -22.97
CA GLN A 385 11.32 20.40 -23.55
C GLN A 385 10.05 19.68 -24.01
N LEU A 386 9.00 19.67 -23.16
CA LEU A 386 7.74 19.03 -23.51
C LEU A 386 7.20 19.66 -24.80
N ASN A 387 7.11 20.98 -24.89
CA ASN A 387 6.56 21.66 -26.07
C ASN A 387 7.33 21.37 -27.37
N GLN A 388 8.62 21.05 -27.31
CA GLN A 388 9.42 20.67 -28.48
C GLN A 388 9.19 19.21 -28.93
N THR A 389 8.71 18.34 -28.04
CA THR A 389 8.47 16.92 -28.32
C THR A 389 7.04 16.69 -28.80
N ARG A 390 6.52 17.56 -29.68
CA ARG A 390 5.12 17.60 -30.09
C ARG A 390 4.92 17.29 -31.56
#